data_AF-A0A7N2KNN4-F1
#
_entry.id   AF-A0A7N2KNN4-F1
#
_cell.length_a   1.000
_cell.length_b   1.000
_cell.length_c   1.000
_cell.angle_alpha   90.00
_cell.angle_beta   90.00
_cell.angle_gamma   90.00
#
_symmetry.space_group_name_H-M   'P 1'
#
loop_
_entity.id
_entity.type
_entity.pdbx_description
1 polymer ?
#
loop_
_entity_poly.entity_id
_entity_poly.type
_entity_poly.pdbx_seq_one_letter_code
_entity_poly.pdbx_strand_id
1 'polypeptide(L)'
;MSTDNKLTQELMKVGSSTCSIFGRSLNSRGIWFGDDPLDFSLPLLLLQLSLICIFSRSLHALFKNLDQPSIVSQIVAGVILGPSVLGRSAAYAVKVFPPKGKILVDTLAVFGLMLFVFLHGVKTDPTIFLKSGKRPLAIGILGFFVPYALAGLVALVLNHFLSLDHDISNVLHLVAVLQSLTSFPVIACFLAELKLLNSELGRLASCSSIVSDMCHWFIVAVRIATRLTIARSLRTSIGATLSTILLVIFFVVGIRPAALWAIRHFPEGKPVKEIYISVVLIALLFCGFMGEVIGINAFISSFVLGLFIPDGPPLGAALVERFDCFVSVLLMPIFFTSCGLKVDIFAIKNFKNVGMIQLVVVAALFGKMIGTMLPPILCRMCREFNQKFLTCEKQNK
;
A
#
# COMPACT_ATOMS: atom_id res chain seq x y z
N MET A 1 53.52 -26.61 28.57
CA MET A 1 52.95 -25.30 28.96
C MET A 1 53.32 -24.21 27.93
N SER A 2 53.12 -24.50 26.63
CA SER A 2 53.44 -23.57 25.52
C SER A 2 52.82 -24.10 24.20
N THR A 3 51.51 -24.38 24.20
CA THR A 3 50.83 -24.86 22.98
C THR A 3 49.36 -24.42 22.85
N ASP A 4 48.83 -23.59 23.76
CA ASP A 4 47.44 -23.09 23.68
C ASP A 4 47.32 -21.66 23.13
N ASN A 5 48.43 -20.95 22.92
CA ASN A 5 48.41 -19.55 22.46
C ASN A 5 48.48 -19.36 20.93
N LYS A 6 48.62 -20.43 20.14
CA LYS A 6 48.59 -20.35 18.67
C LYS A 6 47.22 -20.69 18.06
N LEU A 7 46.40 -21.50 18.73
CA LEU A 7 45.06 -21.84 18.25
C LEU A 7 44.05 -20.70 18.46
N THR A 8 44.28 -19.86 19.48
CA THR A 8 43.47 -18.67 19.78
C THR A 8 43.80 -17.45 18.90
N GLN A 9 44.95 -17.44 18.21
CA GLN A 9 45.29 -16.36 17.27
C GLN A 9 44.86 -16.65 15.82
N GLU A 10 44.75 -17.91 15.41
CA GLU A 10 44.29 -18.28 14.06
C GLU A 10 42.76 -18.18 13.89
N LEU A 11 41.98 -18.29 14.98
CA LEU A 11 40.52 -18.09 14.93
C LEU A 11 40.07 -16.62 14.98
N MET A 12 41.01 -15.66 15.01
CA MET A 12 40.72 -14.21 14.91
C MET A 12 40.98 -13.62 13.52
N LYS A 13 41.19 -14.46 12.49
CA LYS A 13 41.54 -13.98 11.14
C LYS A 13 40.74 -14.57 9.98
N VAL A 14 39.49 -15.00 10.16
CA VAL A 14 38.59 -15.25 9.01
C VAL A 14 37.14 -14.92 9.38
N GLY A 15 36.56 -13.92 8.69
CA GLY A 15 35.12 -13.66 8.71
C GLY A 15 34.73 -12.39 9.47
N SER A 16 34.84 -11.24 8.80
CA SER A 16 34.29 -9.95 9.19
C SER A 16 32.79 -10.01 9.51
N SER A 17 32.48 -10.42 10.74
CA SER A 17 31.19 -10.22 11.37
C SER A 17 31.37 -9.01 12.27
N THR A 18 31.05 -7.81 11.79
CA THR A 18 30.84 -6.69 12.70
C THR A 18 29.72 -7.12 13.65
N CYS A 19 30.10 -7.55 14.85
CA CYS A 19 29.19 -7.77 15.95
C CYS A 19 28.63 -6.40 16.31
N SER A 20 27.55 -5.98 15.64
CA SER A 20 26.80 -4.81 16.07
C SER A 20 26.15 -5.17 17.38
N ILE A 21 26.82 -4.85 18.48
CA ILE A 21 26.31 -4.99 19.84
C ILE A 21 24.88 -4.42 19.85
N PHE A 22 23.90 -5.31 20.00
CA PHE A 22 22.49 -4.99 20.20
C PHE A 22 22.34 -4.50 21.65
N GLY A 23 22.97 -3.36 21.94
CA GLY A 23 23.15 -2.82 23.29
C GLY A 23 23.11 -1.30 23.33
N ARG A 24 22.26 -0.67 22.51
CA ARG A 24 21.77 0.68 22.79
C ARG A 24 20.36 0.54 23.36
N SER A 25 20.13 1.11 24.54
CA SER A 25 18.84 1.07 25.20
C SER A 25 17.73 1.65 24.31
N LEU A 26 16.48 1.23 24.53
CA LEU A 26 15.34 1.83 23.82
C LEU A 26 15.19 3.32 24.19
N ASN A 27 15.50 3.64 25.43
CA ASN A 27 15.36 4.97 26.02
C ASN A 27 16.73 5.61 26.29
N SER A 28 16.78 6.93 26.11
CA SER A 28 17.89 7.78 26.55
C SER A 28 17.72 8.11 28.04
N ARG A 29 18.84 8.28 28.77
CA ARG A 29 18.79 8.83 30.14
C ARG A 29 18.58 10.35 30.15
N GLY A 30 18.69 10.99 28.99
CA GLY A 30 18.48 12.43 28.80
C GLY A 30 19.78 13.18 28.54
N ILE A 31 19.65 14.35 27.91
CA ILE A 31 20.79 15.17 27.47
C ILE A 31 21.67 15.63 28.64
N TRP A 32 21.08 15.79 29.83
CA TRP A 32 21.75 16.18 31.07
C TRP A 32 22.71 15.12 31.61
N PHE A 33 22.57 13.87 31.17
CA PHE A 33 23.49 12.77 31.49
C PHE A 33 24.56 12.56 30.40
N GLY A 34 24.63 13.45 29.40
CA GLY A 34 25.58 13.38 28.30
C GLY A 34 25.19 12.45 27.16
N ASP A 35 23.98 11.86 27.20
CA ASP A 35 23.46 11.00 26.13
C ASP A 35 22.91 11.87 24.97
N ASP A 36 23.27 11.59 23.71
CA ASP A 36 22.54 12.15 22.54
C ASP A 36 21.24 11.35 22.36
N PRO A 37 20.04 11.94 22.53
CA PRO A 37 18.78 11.20 22.44
C PRO A 37 18.56 10.55 21.07
N LEU A 38 19.17 11.07 20.00
CA LEU A 38 19.00 10.56 18.63
C LEU A 38 19.78 9.27 18.37
N ASP A 39 20.70 8.90 19.27
CA ASP A 39 21.37 7.60 19.23
C ASP A 39 20.46 6.44 19.66
N PHE A 40 19.34 6.74 20.34
CA PHE A 40 18.38 5.77 20.88
C PHE A 40 17.14 5.66 19.99
N SER A 41 16.57 4.46 19.89
CA SER A 41 15.49 4.17 18.94
C SER A 41 14.20 4.93 19.20
N LEU A 42 13.77 5.06 20.47
CA LEU A 42 12.48 5.68 20.81
C LEU A 42 12.48 7.21 20.62
N PRO A 43 13.44 7.98 21.15
CA PRO A 43 13.47 9.42 20.92
C PRO A 43 13.66 9.77 19.44
N LEU A 44 14.48 9.00 18.71
CA LEU A 44 14.65 9.16 17.27
C LEU A 44 13.33 8.93 16.52
N LEU A 45 12.61 7.86 16.83
CA LEU A 45 11.32 7.58 16.21
C LEU A 45 10.32 8.71 16.50
N LEU A 46 10.20 9.16 17.76
CA LEU A 46 9.32 10.26 18.13
C LEU A 46 9.66 11.56 17.38
N LEU A 47 10.96 11.87 17.21
CA LEU A 47 11.40 12.99 16.39
C LEU A 47 10.97 12.81 14.93
N GLN A 48 11.19 11.63 14.34
CA GLN A 48 10.80 11.35 12.95
C GLN A 48 9.29 11.49 12.75
N LEU A 49 8.48 10.91 13.64
CA LEU A 49 7.01 11.00 13.56
C LEU A 49 6.51 12.43 13.71
N SER A 50 7.09 13.20 14.63
CA SER A 50 6.73 14.61 14.81
C SER A 50 7.10 15.45 13.58
N LEU A 51 8.30 15.27 13.02
CA LEU A 51 8.71 15.94 11.78
C LEU A 51 7.78 15.60 10.61
N ILE A 52 7.47 14.31 10.43
CA ILE A 52 6.55 13.85 9.37
C ILE A 52 5.17 14.52 9.53
N CYS A 53 4.61 14.55 10.74
CA CYS A 53 3.31 15.16 10.99
C CYS A 53 3.32 16.67 10.80
N ILE A 54 4.34 17.37 11.29
CA ILE A 54 4.46 18.83 11.17
C ILE A 54 4.62 19.24 9.70
N PHE A 55 5.52 18.60 8.96
CA PHE A 55 5.75 18.94 7.55
C PHE A 55 4.54 18.63 6.68
N SER A 56 3.93 17.45 6.85
CA SER A 56 2.73 17.09 6.09
C SER A 56 1.57 18.04 6.35
N ARG A 57 1.31 18.42 7.61
CA ARG A 57 0.23 19.38 7.97
C ARG A 57 0.51 20.78 7.49
N SER A 58 1.76 21.25 7.60
CA SER A 58 2.15 22.58 7.15
C SER A 58 2.02 22.69 5.62
N LEU A 59 2.49 21.69 4.87
CA LEU A 59 2.35 21.65 3.42
C LEU A 59 0.89 21.51 2.99
N HIS A 60 0.08 20.73 3.71
CA HIS A 60 -1.35 20.65 3.43
C HIS A 60 -2.04 22.00 3.64
N ALA A 61 -1.69 22.74 4.69
CA ALA A 61 -2.22 24.08 4.93
C ALA A 61 -1.83 25.07 3.81
N LEU A 62 -0.61 24.96 3.27
CA LEU A 62 -0.15 25.77 2.14
C LEU A 62 -0.84 25.38 0.82
N PHE A 63 -1.06 24.09 0.57
CA PHE A 63 -1.70 23.58 -0.65
C PHE A 63 -3.23 23.56 -0.57
N LYS A 64 -3.82 23.92 0.57
CA LYS A 64 -5.28 23.97 0.75
C LYS A 64 -5.94 24.89 -0.29
N ASN A 65 -5.29 25.98 -0.66
CA ASN A 65 -5.81 26.92 -1.66
C ASN A 65 -5.69 26.42 -3.10
N LEU A 66 -5.02 25.29 -3.33
CA LEU A 66 -4.81 24.67 -4.65
C LEU A 66 -5.73 23.47 -4.89
N ASP A 67 -6.69 23.22 -4.00
CA ASP A 67 -7.62 22.09 -4.01
C ASP A 67 -6.92 20.73 -4.18
N GLN A 68 -5.69 20.60 -3.67
CA GLN A 68 -4.92 19.36 -3.75
C GLN A 68 -5.32 18.38 -2.64
N PRO A 69 -5.42 17.07 -2.95
CA PRO A 69 -5.69 16.04 -1.95
C PRO A 69 -4.63 15.97 -0.87
N SER A 70 -5.03 15.54 0.33
CA SER A 70 -4.14 15.42 1.48
C SER A 70 -2.90 14.56 1.20
N ILE A 71 -3.09 13.48 0.43
CA ILE A 71 -2.07 12.53 0.01
C ILE A 71 -0.91 13.21 -0.74
N VAL A 72 -1.20 14.17 -1.64
CA VAL A 72 -0.18 14.84 -2.44
C VAL A 72 0.77 15.62 -1.53
N SER A 73 0.22 16.37 -0.57
CA SER A 73 1.02 17.13 0.40
C SER A 73 1.90 16.25 1.29
N GLN A 74 1.43 15.05 1.64
CA GLN A 74 2.18 14.08 2.45
C GLN A 74 3.34 13.45 1.65
N ILE A 75 3.12 13.11 0.38
CA ILE A 75 4.21 12.61 -0.49
C ILE A 75 5.28 13.69 -0.68
N VAL A 76 4.87 14.94 -0.95
CA VAL A 76 5.80 16.07 -1.10
C VAL A 76 6.57 16.33 0.20
N ALA A 77 5.92 16.21 1.36
CA ALA A 77 6.61 16.27 2.66
C ALA A 77 7.74 15.24 2.74
N GLY A 78 7.50 14.03 2.26
CA GLY A 78 8.50 12.96 2.22
C GLY A 78 9.66 13.27 1.30
N VAL A 79 9.40 13.82 0.12
CA VAL A 79 10.45 14.25 -0.81
C VAL A 79 11.34 15.34 -0.19
N ILE A 80 10.74 16.27 0.54
CA ILE A 80 11.47 17.34 1.24
C ILE A 80 12.31 16.79 2.40
N LEU A 81 11.74 15.91 3.23
CA LEU A 81 12.46 15.26 4.33
C LEU A 81 13.53 14.26 3.85
N GLY A 82 13.38 13.75 2.62
CA GLY A 82 14.19 12.72 2.00
C GLY A 82 15.52 13.21 1.41
N PRO A 83 16.27 12.31 0.73
CA PRO A 83 17.59 12.61 0.17
C PRO A 83 17.56 13.68 -0.93
N SER A 84 16.39 13.94 -1.52
CA SER A 84 16.23 14.95 -2.56
C SER A 84 16.40 16.39 -2.05
N VAL A 85 16.06 16.70 -0.80
CA VAL A 85 16.16 18.08 -0.26
C VAL A 85 16.95 18.11 1.04
N LEU A 86 16.34 17.83 2.19
CA LEU A 86 17.01 17.94 3.50
C LEU A 86 18.04 16.82 3.71
N GLY A 87 17.75 15.63 3.20
CA GLY A 87 18.64 14.47 3.22
C GLY A 87 19.91 14.60 2.38
N ARG A 88 20.11 15.70 1.65
CA ARG A 88 21.38 16.02 0.96
C ARG A 88 22.50 16.32 1.95
N SER A 89 22.16 16.89 3.11
CA SER A 89 23.14 17.09 4.18
C SER A 89 23.45 15.75 4.84
N ALA A 90 24.69 15.30 4.73
CA ALA A 90 25.15 14.05 5.34
C ALA A 90 24.93 14.03 6.87
N ALA A 91 25.12 15.19 7.52
CA ALA A 91 24.88 15.34 8.95
C ALA A 91 23.40 15.10 9.31
N TYR A 92 22.48 15.67 8.53
CA TYR A 92 21.05 15.45 8.73
C TYR A 92 20.64 14.01 8.40
N ALA A 93 21.11 13.46 7.27
CA ALA A 93 20.75 12.12 6.84
C ALA A 93 21.16 11.05 7.85
N VAL A 94 22.38 11.16 8.41
CA VAL A 94 22.88 10.23 9.42
C VAL A 94 22.21 10.44 10.78
N LYS A 95 21.94 11.69 11.17
CA LYS A 95 21.42 12.02 12.52
C LYS A 95 19.90 11.85 12.65
N VAL A 96 19.13 12.25 11.64
CA VAL A 96 17.66 12.28 11.69
C VAL A 96 17.03 11.07 11.01
N PHE A 97 17.59 10.58 9.90
CA PHE A 97 17.07 9.42 9.18
C PHE A 97 18.14 8.33 8.93
N PRO A 98 18.80 7.81 9.99
CA PRO A 98 19.71 6.68 9.84
C PRO A 98 18.96 5.44 9.35
N PRO A 99 19.65 4.45 8.72
CA PRO A 99 19.02 3.23 8.21
C PRO A 99 18.14 2.50 9.24
N LYS A 100 18.55 2.45 10.51
CA LYS A 100 17.78 1.83 11.60
C LYS A 100 16.45 2.56 11.86
N GLY A 101 16.46 3.88 11.88
CA GLY A 101 15.25 4.68 12.06
C GLY A 101 14.30 4.57 10.85
N LYS A 102 14.86 4.55 9.63
CA LYS A 102 14.07 4.34 8.40
C LYS A 102 13.30 3.02 8.42
N ILE A 103 13.93 1.92 8.88
CA ILE A 103 13.26 0.62 9.00
C ILE A 103 12.06 0.68 9.97
N LEU A 104 12.22 1.36 11.11
CA LEU A 104 11.13 1.53 12.09
C LEU A 104 9.97 2.35 11.51
N VAL A 105 10.29 3.47 10.84
CA VAL A 105 9.27 4.30 10.16
C VAL A 105 8.57 3.51 9.06
N ASP A 106 9.30 2.74 8.26
CA ASP A 106 8.73 1.91 7.20
C ASP A 106 7.82 0.80 7.75
N THR A 107 8.21 0.18 8.87
CA THR A 107 7.38 -0.86 9.52
C THR A 107 6.10 -0.24 10.07
N LEU A 108 6.19 0.92 10.72
CA LEU A 108 5.02 1.64 11.23
C LEU A 108 4.14 2.17 10.08
N ALA A 109 4.73 2.60 8.97
CA ALA A 109 4.04 3.02 7.75
C ALA A 109 3.20 1.88 7.17
N VAL A 110 3.77 0.68 7.00
CA VAL A 110 3.04 -0.48 6.47
C VAL A 110 1.97 -0.95 7.43
N PHE A 111 2.23 -0.93 8.75
CA PHE A 111 1.21 -1.19 9.76
C PHE A 111 0.07 -0.15 9.71
N GLY A 112 0.40 1.11 9.50
CA GLY A 112 -0.55 2.19 9.28
C GLY A 112 -1.44 1.98 8.07
N LEU A 113 -0.85 1.61 6.93
CA LEU A 113 -1.57 1.23 5.72
C LEU A 113 -2.48 0.02 5.98
N MET A 114 -2.01 -0.97 6.74
CA MET A 114 -2.78 -2.16 7.08
C MET A 114 -4.08 -1.80 7.82
N LEU A 115 -4.00 -0.96 8.85
CA LEU A 115 -5.17 -0.44 9.58
C LEU A 115 -6.07 0.42 8.69
N PHE A 116 -5.49 1.29 7.87
CA PHE A 116 -6.23 2.17 6.97
C PHE A 116 -7.06 1.40 5.95
N VAL A 117 -6.44 0.43 5.28
CA VAL A 117 -7.10 -0.39 4.27
C VAL A 117 -8.14 -1.30 4.93
N PHE A 118 -7.87 -1.82 6.14
CA PHE A 118 -8.86 -2.54 6.94
C PHE A 118 -10.11 -1.68 7.23
N LEU A 119 -9.94 -0.47 7.77
CA LEU A 119 -11.07 0.43 8.04
C LEU A 119 -11.84 0.80 6.76
N HIS A 120 -11.14 0.97 5.64
CA HIS A 120 -11.79 1.17 4.35
C HIS A 120 -12.57 -0.06 3.90
N GLY A 121 -12.05 -1.27 4.13
CA GLY A 121 -12.78 -2.52 3.93
C GLY A 121 -14.07 -2.56 4.73
N VAL A 122 -14.03 -2.19 6.02
CA VAL A 122 -15.22 -2.13 6.91
C VAL A 122 -16.25 -1.09 6.44
N LYS A 123 -15.80 0.04 5.89
CA LYS A 123 -16.69 1.08 5.32
C LYS A 123 -17.30 0.69 3.97
N THR A 124 -16.81 -0.39 3.35
CA THR A 124 -17.19 -0.77 2.00
C THR A 124 -18.31 -1.81 2.04
N ASP A 125 -19.47 -1.49 1.50
CA ASP A 125 -20.57 -2.45 1.33
C ASP A 125 -20.25 -3.42 0.15
N PRO A 126 -20.01 -4.72 0.42
CA PRO A 126 -19.72 -5.68 -0.63
C PRO A 126 -20.93 -6.00 -1.54
N THR A 127 -22.15 -5.70 -1.09
CA THR A 127 -23.36 -5.96 -1.87
C THR A 127 -23.50 -5.06 -3.09
N ILE A 128 -22.89 -3.87 -3.04
CA ILE A 128 -22.81 -2.96 -4.18
C ILE A 128 -22.15 -3.69 -5.35
N PHE A 129 -21.05 -4.42 -5.09
CA PHE A 129 -20.30 -5.17 -6.11
C PHE A 129 -21.11 -6.29 -6.75
N LEU A 130 -21.81 -7.08 -5.93
CA LEU A 130 -22.66 -8.18 -6.38
C LEU A 130 -23.79 -7.70 -7.29
N LYS A 131 -24.27 -6.46 -7.08
CA LYS A 131 -25.34 -5.84 -7.86
C LYS A 131 -24.85 -5.01 -9.06
N SER A 132 -23.55 -4.81 -9.23
CA SER A 132 -23.02 -3.80 -10.17
C SER A 132 -23.15 -4.15 -11.66
N GLY A 133 -23.65 -5.33 -12.01
CA GLY A 133 -23.89 -5.74 -13.39
C GLY A 133 -22.61 -5.89 -14.24
N LYS A 134 -22.78 -6.06 -15.56
CA LYS A 134 -21.68 -6.38 -16.49
C LYS A 134 -20.77 -5.17 -16.82
N ARG A 135 -21.21 -3.95 -16.54
CA ARG A 135 -20.53 -2.70 -16.98
C ARG A 135 -19.20 -2.44 -16.23
N PRO A 136 -19.16 -2.38 -14.88
CA PRO A 136 -17.89 -2.21 -14.16
C PRO A 136 -16.93 -3.38 -14.36
N LEU A 137 -17.46 -4.58 -14.63
CA LEU A 137 -16.64 -5.75 -14.95
C LEU A 137 -15.86 -5.56 -16.25
N ALA A 138 -16.52 -5.09 -17.32
CA ALA A 138 -15.85 -4.77 -18.59
C ALA A 138 -14.80 -3.65 -18.40
N ILE A 139 -15.14 -2.59 -17.66
CA ILE A 139 -14.24 -1.47 -17.39
C ILE A 139 -13.03 -1.91 -16.57
N GLY A 140 -13.21 -2.72 -15.52
CA GLY A 140 -12.12 -3.19 -14.68
C GLY A 140 -11.17 -4.13 -15.40
N ILE A 141 -11.70 -5.09 -16.18
CA ILE A 141 -10.88 -6.02 -16.97
C ILE A 141 -10.06 -5.25 -18.01
N LEU A 142 -10.73 -4.43 -18.84
CA LEU A 142 -10.04 -3.68 -19.89
C LEU A 142 -9.11 -2.60 -19.30
N GLY A 143 -9.51 -1.97 -18.20
CA GLY A 143 -8.72 -1.00 -17.45
C GLY A 143 -7.43 -1.57 -16.85
N PHE A 144 -7.31 -2.89 -16.70
CA PHE A 144 -6.07 -3.56 -16.29
C PHE A 144 -5.31 -4.16 -17.48
N PHE A 145 -5.98 -4.96 -18.33
CA PHE A 145 -5.30 -5.71 -19.39
C PHE A 145 -4.79 -4.84 -20.53
N VAL A 146 -5.49 -3.75 -20.89
CA VAL A 146 -5.05 -2.84 -21.95
C VAL A 146 -3.75 -2.11 -21.57
N PRO A 147 -3.64 -1.43 -20.41
CA PRO A 147 -2.37 -0.82 -20.03
C PRO A 147 -1.27 -1.85 -19.77
N TYR A 148 -1.60 -3.02 -19.23
CA TYR A 148 -0.63 -4.10 -19.03
C TYR A 148 -0.04 -4.58 -20.36
N ALA A 149 -0.88 -4.85 -21.35
CA ALA A 149 -0.45 -5.28 -22.68
C ALA A 149 0.35 -4.19 -23.39
N LEU A 150 -0.13 -2.94 -23.36
CA LEU A 150 0.52 -1.82 -24.06
C LEU A 150 1.87 -1.47 -23.44
N ALA A 151 1.94 -1.32 -22.13
CA ALA A 151 3.19 -1.03 -21.41
C ALA A 151 4.17 -2.22 -21.51
N GLY A 152 3.66 -3.45 -21.45
CA GLY A 152 4.45 -4.67 -21.65
C GLY A 152 5.03 -4.75 -23.07
N LEU A 153 4.24 -4.43 -24.10
CA LEU A 153 4.69 -4.39 -25.49
C LEU A 153 5.79 -3.34 -25.67
N VAL A 154 5.60 -2.13 -25.14
CA VAL A 154 6.62 -1.07 -25.20
C VAL A 154 7.90 -1.51 -24.50
N ALA A 155 7.81 -2.15 -23.34
CA ALA A 155 8.97 -2.70 -22.65
C ALA A 155 9.69 -3.78 -23.47
N LEU A 156 8.97 -4.68 -24.14
CA LEU A 156 9.54 -5.71 -25.02
C LEU A 156 10.23 -5.11 -26.25
N VAL A 157 9.58 -4.13 -26.88
CA VAL A 157 10.12 -3.41 -28.04
C VAL A 157 11.41 -2.69 -27.65
N LEU A 158 11.41 -1.96 -26.54
CA LEU A 158 12.63 -1.29 -26.04
C LEU A 158 13.75 -2.29 -25.75
N ASN A 159 13.42 -3.44 -25.15
CA ASN A 159 14.39 -4.49 -24.87
C ASN A 159 15.02 -5.07 -26.14
N HIS A 160 14.20 -5.26 -27.20
CA HIS A 160 14.66 -5.80 -28.48
C HIS A 160 15.52 -4.80 -29.27
N PHE A 161 15.13 -3.53 -29.34
CA PHE A 161 15.84 -2.52 -30.15
C PHE A 161 17.10 -1.95 -29.47
N LEU A 162 17.14 -1.92 -28.14
CA LEU A 162 18.23 -1.29 -27.40
C LEU A 162 19.17 -2.29 -26.72
N SER A 163 18.95 -3.61 -26.90
CA SER A 163 19.72 -4.71 -26.29
C SER A 163 20.03 -4.44 -24.81
N LEU A 164 18.98 -4.24 -24.02
CA LEU A 164 19.11 -3.83 -22.63
C LEU A 164 19.68 -4.97 -21.77
N ASP A 165 20.47 -4.61 -20.77
CA ASP A 165 20.91 -5.55 -19.74
C ASP A 165 19.70 -6.18 -19.04
N HIS A 166 19.89 -7.43 -18.59
CA HIS A 166 18.83 -8.23 -17.96
C HIS A 166 18.16 -7.50 -16.77
N ASP A 167 18.94 -6.75 -15.99
CA ASP A 167 18.44 -5.99 -14.85
C ASP A 167 17.51 -4.85 -15.27
N ILE A 168 17.87 -4.09 -16.30
CA ILE A 168 17.06 -2.99 -16.81
C ILE A 168 15.78 -3.53 -17.44
N SER A 169 15.87 -4.63 -18.18
CA SER A 169 14.70 -5.31 -18.76
C SER A 169 13.71 -5.77 -17.69
N ASN A 170 14.21 -6.40 -16.62
CA ASN A 170 13.39 -6.83 -15.49
C ASN A 170 12.72 -5.64 -14.78
N VAL A 171 13.43 -4.52 -14.62
CA VAL A 171 12.88 -3.29 -14.03
C VAL A 171 11.78 -2.69 -14.93
N LEU A 172 11.97 -2.62 -16.25
CA LEU A 172 10.95 -2.10 -17.17
C LEU A 172 9.66 -2.94 -17.13
N HIS A 173 9.78 -4.27 -17.12
CA HIS A 173 8.64 -5.14 -16.95
C HIS A 173 7.96 -4.97 -15.59
N LEU A 174 8.72 -4.77 -14.52
CA LEU A 174 8.17 -4.49 -13.20
C LEU A 174 7.40 -3.15 -13.19
N VAL A 175 7.96 -2.10 -13.80
CA VAL A 175 7.31 -0.79 -13.95
C VAL A 175 6.02 -0.93 -14.74
N ALA A 176 6.00 -1.66 -15.86
CA ALA A 176 4.79 -1.88 -16.65
C ALA A 176 3.67 -2.53 -15.82
N VAL A 177 3.99 -3.54 -15.00
CA VAL A 177 3.03 -4.21 -14.12
C VAL A 177 2.52 -3.29 -13.02
N LEU A 178 3.42 -2.55 -12.36
CA LEU A 178 3.08 -1.61 -11.30
C LEU A 178 2.22 -0.45 -11.80
N GLN A 179 2.52 0.09 -12.98
CA GLN A 179 1.75 1.20 -13.58
C GLN A 179 0.38 0.75 -14.08
N SER A 180 0.17 -0.55 -14.30
CA SER A 180 -1.13 -1.11 -14.68
C SER A 180 -2.06 -1.31 -13.47
N LEU A 181 -1.52 -1.36 -12.26
CA LEU A 181 -2.31 -1.47 -11.02
C LEU A 181 -3.16 -0.21 -10.80
N THR A 182 -4.39 -0.42 -10.34
CA THR A 182 -5.31 0.65 -10.00
C THR A 182 -5.99 0.30 -8.68
N SER A 183 -5.33 0.67 -7.57
CA SER A 183 -5.71 0.24 -6.22
C SER A 183 -7.07 0.79 -5.78
N PHE A 184 -8.02 -0.11 -5.50
CA PHE A 184 -9.33 0.23 -4.98
C PHE A 184 -9.28 1.04 -3.67
N PRO A 185 -8.49 0.67 -2.63
CA PRO A 185 -8.46 1.43 -1.38
C PRO A 185 -8.11 2.91 -1.56
N VAL A 186 -7.19 3.22 -2.49
CA VAL A 186 -6.79 4.60 -2.78
C VAL A 186 -7.91 5.34 -3.51
N ILE A 187 -8.55 4.70 -4.51
CA ILE A 187 -9.68 5.30 -5.24
C ILE A 187 -10.87 5.54 -4.31
N ALA A 188 -11.21 4.57 -3.46
CA ALA A 188 -12.32 4.68 -2.52
C ALA A 188 -12.09 5.84 -1.53
N CYS A 189 -10.88 5.97 -0.99
CA CYS A 189 -10.52 7.11 -0.15
C CYS A 189 -10.61 8.43 -0.90
N PHE A 190 -10.08 8.51 -2.13
CA PHE A 190 -10.11 9.72 -2.94
C PHE A 190 -11.54 10.15 -3.28
N LEU A 191 -12.42 9.20 -3.64
CA LEU A 191 -13.84 9.46 -3.87
C LEU A 191 -14.58 9.86 -2.59
N ALA A 192 -14.18 9.34 -1.44
CA ALA A 192 -14.73 9.74 -0.14
C ALA A 192 -14.32 11.18 0.21
N GLU A 193 -13.06 11.57 0.00
CA GLU A 193 -12.58 12.94 0.19
C GLU A 193 -13.33 13.92 -0.72
N LEU A 194 -13.61 13.53 -1.98
CA LEU A 194 -14.40 14.33 -2.92
C LEU A 194 -15.92 14.29 -2.68
N LYS A 195 -16.41 13.55 -1.68
CA LYS A 195 -17.85 13.31 -1.41
C LYS A 195 -18.62 12.70 -2.60
N LEU A 196 -17.91 11.99 -3.48
CA LEU A 196 -18.48 11.36 -4.68
C LEU A 196 -18.71 9.85 -4.51
N LEU A 197 -18.30 9.23 -3.40
CA LEU A 197 -18.35 7.78 -3.19
C LEU A 197 -19.73 7.16 -3.46
N ASN A 198 -20.80 7.80 -3.01
CA ASN A 198 -22.18 7.30 -3.17
C ASN A 198 -22.81 7.63 -4.53
N SER A 199 -22.17 8.45 -5.35
CA SER A 199 -22.67 8.80 -6.68
C SER A 199 -22.63 7.59 -7.62
N GLU A 200 -23.42 7.61 -8.70
CA GLU A 200 -23.36 6.57 -9.75
C GLU A 200 -21.93 6.40 -10.30
N LEU A 201 -21.22 7.52 -10.47
CA LEU A 201 -19.83 7.56 -10.91
C LEU A 201 -18.89 6.95 -9.86
N GLY A 202 -19.06 7.31 -8.59
CA GLY A 202 -18.27 6.79 -7.49
C GLY A 202 -18.42 5.28 -7.37
N ARG A 203 -19.65 4.77 -7.38
CA ARG A 203 -19.92 3.32 -7.36
C ARG A 203 -19.32 2.63 -8.58
N LEU A 204 -19.53 3.15 -9.78
CA LEU A 204 -18.96 2.56 -11.00
C LEU A 204 -17.42 2.48 -10.94
N ALA A 205 -16.76 3.56 -10.51
CA ALA A 205 -15.31 3.64 -10.34
C ALA A 205 -14.82 2.64 -9.28
N SER A 206 -15.43 2.64 -8.09
CA SER A 206 -15.13 1.71 -7.00
C SER A 206 -15.24 0.25 -7.45
N CYS A 207 -16.36 -0.14 -8.06
CA CYS A 207 -16.56 -1.52 -8.51
C CYS A 207 -15.58 -1.92 -9.62
N SER A 208 -15.31 -1.01 -10.57
CA SER A 208 -14.34 -1.28 -11.64
C SER A 208 -12.90 -1.43 -11.12
N SER A 209 -12.52 -0.63 -10.12
CA SER A 209 -11.18 -0.70 -9.52
C SER A 209 -10.93 -2.00 -8.75
N ILE A 210 -11.95 -2.54 -8.06
CA ILE A 210 -11.84 -3.88 -7.43
C ILE A 210 -11.64 -4.96 -8.46
N VAL A 211 -12.38 -4.92 -9.57
CA VAL A 211 -12.20 -5.90 -10.66
C VAL A 211 -10.78 -5.77 -11.23
N SER A 212 -10.27 -4.56 -11.42
CA SER A 212 -8.88 -4.38 -11.88
C SER A 212 -7.84 -4.89 -10.87
N ASP A 213 -8.07 -4.70 -9.57
CA ASP A 213 -7.22 -5.25 -8.51
C ASP A 213 -7.25 -6.79 -8.53
N MET A 214 -8.42 -7.41 -8.69
CA MET A 214 -8.54 -8.86 -8.82
C MET A 214 -7.76 -9.38 -10.04
N CYS A 215 -7.84 -8.71 -11.19
CA CYS A 215 -7.04 -9.06 -12.37
C CYS A 215 -5.54 -8.92 -12.12
N HIS A 216 -5.11 -7.86 -11.42
CA HIS A 216 -3.72 -7.67 -11.04
C HIS A 216 -3.21 -8.80 -10.15
N TRP A 217 -3.94 -9.13 -9.08
CA TRP A 217 -3.58 -10.23 -8.17
C TRP A 217 -3.53 -11.57 -8.88
N PHE A 218 -4.44 -11.81 -9.82
CA PHE A 218 -4.39 -13.01 -10.65
C PHE A 218 -3.10 -13.10 -11.48
N ILE A 219 -2.71 -12.01 -12.16
CA ILE A 219 -1.44 -11.99 -12.91
C ILE A 219 -0.23 -12.14 -12.00
N VAL A 220 -0.19 -11.44 -10.86
CA VAL A 220 0.90 -11.56 -9.89
C VAL A 220 1.00 -12.99 -9.35
N ALA A 221 -0.12 -13.62 -9.00
CA ALA A 221 -0.15 -15.01 -8.56
C ALA A 221 0.39 -15.97 -9.62
N VAL A 222 -0.03 -15.83 -10.88
CA VAL A 222 0.51 -16.63 -12.00
C VAL A 222 2.02 -16.39 -12.19
N ARG A 223 2.49 -15.15 -12.07
CA ARG A 223 3.92 -14.82 -12.19
C ARG A 223 4.75 -15.39 -11.03
N ILE A 224 4.22 -15.37 -9.82
CA ILE A 224 4.88 -15.99 -8.66
C ILE A 224 4.89 -17.52 -8.82
N ALA A 225 3.77 -18.12 -9.21
CA ALA A 225 3.66 -19.56 -9.42
C ALA A 225 4.63 -20.05 -10.51
N THR A 226 4.73 -19.34 -11.63
CA THR A 226 5.68 -19.65 -12.71
C THR A 226 7.13 -19.48 -12.26
N ARG A 227 7.47 -18.36 -11.59
CA ARG A 227 8.82 -18.16 -11.02
C ARG A 227 9.20 -19.23 -10.01
N LEU A 228 8.25 -19.66 -9.17
CA LEU A 228 8.49 -20.67 -8.15
C LEU A 228 8.65 -22.08 -8.75
N THR A 229 7.91 -22.38 -9.82
CA THR A 229 8.09 -23.62 -10.59
C THR A 229 9.48 -23.67 -11.24
N ILE A 230 9.94 -22.56 -11.81
CA ILE A 230 11.26 -22.46 -12.46
C ILE A 230 12.39 -22.51 -11.41
N ALA A 231 12.26 -21.78 -10.30
CA ALA A 231 13.33 -21.62 -9.32
C ALA A 231 13.45 -22.77 -8.31
N ARG A 232 12.35 -23.48 -8.03
CA ARG A 232 12.32 -24.58 -7.04
C ARG A 232 11.75 -25.85 -7.64
N SER A 233 10.42 -25.98 -7.64
CA SER A 233 9.73 -27.19 -8.07
C SER A 233 8.24 -26.95 -8.29
N LEU A 234 7.60 -27.83 -9.07
CA LEU A 234 6.14 -27.83 -9.23
C LEU A 234 5.41 -28.05 -7.89
N ARG A 235 5.97 -28.89 -7.00
CA ARG A 235 5.39 -29.19 -5.69
C ARG A 235 5.27 -27.94 -4.81
N THR A 236 6.30 -27.10 -4.80
CA THR A 236 6.28 -25.83 -4.05
C THR A 236 5.28 -24.82 -4.62
N SER A 237 5.08 -24.81 -5.94
CA SER A 237 4.09 -23.95 -6.61
C SER A 237 2.65 -24.36 -6.30
N ILE A 238 2.37 -25.67 -6.31
CA ILE A 238 1.09 -26.23 -5.89
C ILE A 238 0.83 -25.95 -4.41
N GLY A 239 1.83 -26.12 -3.55
CA GLY A 239 1.72 -25.82 -2.12
C GLY A 239 1.37 -24.36 -1.83
N ALA A 240 2.00 -23.41 -2.54
CA ALA A 240 1.71 -21.98 -2.41
C ALA A 240 0.29 -21.63 -2.87
N THR A 241 -0.15 -22.20 -4.00
CA THR A 241 -1.51 -21.99 -4.54
C THR A 241 -2.57 -22.55 -3.60
N LEU A 242 -2.35 -23.77 -3.08
CA LEU A 242 -3.26 -24.40 -2.13
C LEU A 242 -3.35 -23.62 -0.82
N SER A 243 -2.23 -23.12 -0.30
CA SER A 243 -2.19 -22.31 0.92
C SER A 243 -2.99 -21.02 0.77
N THR A 244 -2.90 -20.38 -0.41
CA THR A 244 -3.72 -19.19 -0.75
C THR A 244 -5.21 -19.50 -0.76
N ILE A 245 -5.61 -20.62 -1.39
CA ILE A 245 -7.01 -21.04 -1.43
C ILE A 245 -7.52 -21.35 -0.01
N LEU A 246 -6.74 -22.06 0.80
CA LEU A 246 -7.09 -22.36 2.19
C LEU A 246 -7.27 -21.10 3.03
N LEU A 247 -6.45 -20.06 2.82
CA LEU A 247 -6.63 -18.78 3.50
C LEU A 247 -7.94 -18.09 3.10
N VAL A 248 -8.28 -18.09 1.81
CA VAL A 248 -9.56 -17.53 1.34
C VAL A 248 -10.74 -18.31 1.93
N ILE A 249 -10.66 -19.63 2.00
CA ILE A 249 -11.67 -20.47 2.66
C ILE A 249 -11.79 -20.12 4.14
N PHE A 250 -10.67 -19.94 4.84
CA PHE A 250 -10.66 -19.52 6.24
C PHE A 250 -11.36 -18.18 6.45
N PHE A 251 -11.16 -17.19 5.57
CA PHE A 251 -11.89 -15.93 5.62
C PHE A 251 -13.41 -16.11 5.43
N VAL A 252 -13.81 -16.87 4.41
CA VAL A 252 -15.23 -17.06 4.05
C VAL A 252 -15.99 -17.90 5.08
N VAL A 253 -15.38 -18.98 5.57
CA VAL A 253 -16.03 -19.99 6.42
C VAL A 253 -15.77 -19.76 7.91
N GLY A 254 -14.65 -19.14 8.29
CA GLY A 254 -14.34 -18.86 9.69
C GLY A 254 -14.83 -17.47 10.11
N ILE A 255 -14.28 -16.44 9.48
CA ILE A 255 -14.41 -15.07 9.97
C ILE A 255 -15.81 -14.49 9.70
N ARG A 256 -16.34 -14.66 8.49
CA ARG A 256 -17.67 -14.14 8.14
C ARG A 256 -18.80 -14.63 9.06
N PRO A 257 -18.98 -15.95 9.32
CA PRO A 257 -20.00 -16.40 10.24
C PRO A 257 -19.71 -16.01 11.70
N ALA A 258 -18.45 -15.93 12.12
CA ALA A 258 -18.10 -15.43 13.46
C ALA A 258 -18.51 -13.96 13.65
N ALA A 259 -18.27 -13.11 12.65
CA ALA A 259 -18.70 -11.71 12.66
C ALA A 259 -20.23 -11.57 12.68
N LEU A 260 -20.93 -12.34 11.84
CA LEU A 260 -22.41 -12.36 11.81
C LEU A 260 -23.02 -12.92 13.10
N TRP A 261 -22.38 -13.95 13.70
CA TRP A 261 -22.78 -14.51 14.98
C TRP A 261 -22.64 -13.48 16.10
N ALA A 262 -21.52 -12.75 16.14
CA ALA A 262 -21.27 -11.71 17.13
C ALA A 262 -22.33 -10.59 17.07
N ILE A 263 -22.78 -10.22 15.87
CA ILE A 263 -23.82 -9.20 15.68
C ILE A 263 -25.20 -9.72 16.09
N ARG A 264 -25.54 -10.96 15.75
CA ARG A 264 -26.84 -11.55 16.11
C ARG A 264 -27.05 -11.70 17.62
N HIS A 265 -25.98 -11.85 18.39
CA HIS A 265 -26.07 -12.03 19.84
C HIS A 265 -26.16 -10.71 20.62
N PHE A 266 -26.02 -9.55 19.97
CA PHE A 266 -26.09 -8.23 20.62
C PHE A 266 -26.87 -7.21 19.77
N PRO A 267 -28.11 -6.85 20.18
CA PRO A 267 -28.95 -5.92 19.42
C PRO A 267 -28.36 -4.50 19.37
N GLU A 268 -28.74 -3.77 18.33
CA GLU A 268 -28.41 -2.37 18.09
C GLU A 268 -28.75 -1.49 19.31
N GLY A 269 -27.82 -0.61 19.72
CA GLY A 269 -28.06 0.39 20.77
C GLY A 269 -27.28 0.22 22.09
N LYS A 270 -26.51 -0.86 22.29
CA LYS A 270 -25.58 -0.99 23.43
C LYS A 270 -24.14 -0.70 22.99
N PRO A 271 -23.30 -0.04 23.81
CA PRO A 271 -21.90 0.16 23.47
C PRO A 271 -21.22 -1.19 23.28
N VAL A 272 -20.51 -1.34 22.16
CA VAL A 272 -19.69 -2.53 21.89
C VAL A 272 -18.66 -2.66 23.01
N LYS A 273 -18.61 -3.82 23.68
CA LYS A 273 -17.60 -4.07 24.72
C LYS A 273 -16.20 -4.00 24.09
N GLU A 274 -15.25 -3.38 24.80
CA GLU A 274 -13.85 -3.25 24.36
C GLU A 274 -13.23 -4.59 23.93
N ILE A 275 -13.67 -5.69 24.53
CA ILE A 275 -13.20 -7.04 24.20
C ILE A 275 -13.41 -7.39 22.71
N TYR A 276 -14.48 -6.93 22.07
CA TYR A 276 -14.72 -7.21 20.64
C TYR A 276 -13.79 -6.40 19.73
N ILE A 277 -13.52 -5.15 20.09
CA ILE A 277 -12.54 -4.32 19.39
C ILE A 277 -11.16 -4.96 19.48
N SER A 278 -10.77 -5.44 20.67
CA SER A 278 -9.53 -6.18 20.90
C SER A 278 -9.46 -7.48 20.09
N VAL A 279 -10.56 -8.27 20.05
CA VAL A 279 -10.62 -9.51 19.25
C VAL A 279 -10.47 -9.22 17.76
N VAL A 280 -11.12 -8.18 17.25
CA VAL A 280 -10.98 -7.77 15.84
C VAL A 280 -9.55 -7.32 15.54
N LEU A 281 -8.91 -6.57 16.44
CA LEU A 281 -7.51 -6.15 16.27
C LEU A 281 -6.55 -7.35 16.28
N ILE A 282 -6.76 -8.33 17.17
CA ILE A 282 -5.98 -9.57 17.18
C ILE A 282 -6.20 -10.35 15.88
N ALA A 283 -7.45 -10.46 15.42
CA ALA A 283 -7.77 -11.10 14.15
C ALA A 283 -7.09 -10.39 12.98
N LEU A 284 -7.06 -9.05 12.98
CA LEU A 284 -6.36 -8.23 12.00
C LEU A 284 -4.86 -8.54 11.97
N LEU A 285 -4.20 -8.54 13.13
CA LEU A 285 -2.77 -8.87 13.24
C LEU A 285 -2.47 -10.30 12.77
N PHE A 286 -3.30 -11.26 13.18
CA PHE A 286 -3.15 -12.66 12.79
C PHE A 286 -3.36 -12.87 11.28
N CYS A 287 -4.36 -12.22 10.69
CA CYS A 287 -4.63 -12.28 9.25
C CYS A 287 -3.50 -11.65 8.44
N GLY A 288 -2.95 -10.51 8.89
CA GLY A 288 -1.78 -9.89 8.29
C GLY A 288 -0.56 -10.83 8.31
N PHE A 289 -0.29 -11.43 9.46
CA PHE A 289 0.80 -12.40 9.63
C PHE A 289 0.64 -13.64 8.73
N MET A 290 -0.55 -14.25 8.71
CA MET A 290 -0.84 -15.39 7.82
C MET A 290 -0.70 -15.01 6.34
N GLY A 291 -1.07 -13.78 5.98
CA GLY A 291 -0.82 -13.23 4.64
C GLY A 291 0.65 -13.32 4.27
N GLU A 292 1.52 -12.70 5.08
CA GLU A 292 2.97 -12.66 4.80
C GLU A 292 3.59 -14.06 4.77
N VAL A 293 3.15 -14.97 5.63
CA VAL A 293 3.60 -16.38 5.62
C VAL A 293 3.26 -17.08 4.30
N ILE A 294 2.10 -16.77 3.70
CA ILE A 294 1.65 -17.36 2.43
C ILE A 294 2.26 -16.62 1.22
N GLY A 295 2.77 -15.41 1.41
CA GLY A 295 3.28 -14.54 0.35
C GLY A 295 2.23 -13.58 -0.23
N ILE A 296 1.15 -13.33 0.51
CA ILE A 296 0.16 -12.28 0.24
C ILE A 296 0.48 -11.11 1.16
N ASN A 297 0.67 -9.90 0.62
CA ASN A 297 1.01 -8.75 1.47
C ASN A 297 -0.03 -8.53 2.60
N ALA A 298 0.43 -8.22 3.81
CA ALA A 298 -0.41 -8.09 5.00
C ALA A 298 -1.59 -7.12 4.85
N PHE A 299 -1.41 -6.02 4.10
CA PHE A 299 -2.47 -5.03 3.88
C PHE A 299 -3.65 -5.58 3.06
N ILE A 300 -3.42 -6.59 2.21
CA ILE A 300 -4.48 -7.23 1.41
C ILE A 300 -5.31 -8.14 2.32
N SER A 301 -4.67 -8.98 3.12
CA SER A 301 -5.36 -9.83 4.09
C SER A 301 -6.20 -9.00 5.06
N SER A 302 -5.70 -7.81 5.40
CA SER A 302 -6.40 -6.84 6.25
C SER A 302 -7.58 -6.18 5.55
N PHE A 303 -7.45 -5.87 4.26
CA PHE A 303 -8.57 -5.41 3.44
C PHE A 303 -9.71 -6.45 3.40
N VAL A 304 -9.34 -7.69 3.10
CA VAL A 304 -10.29 -8.82 3.00
C VAL A 304 -10.99 -9.04 4.32
N LEU A 305 -10.26 -9.02 5.44
CA LEU A 305 -10.85 -9.07 6.78
C LEU A 305 -11.90 -7.96 6.97
N GLY A 306 -11.56 -6.72 6.58
CA GLY A 306 -12.46 -5.57 6.68
C GLY A 306 -13.77 -5.78 5.89
N LEU A 307 -13.69 -6.31 4.67
CA LEU A 307 -14.87 -6.59 3.83
C LEU A 307 -15.84 -7.64 4.41
N PHE A 308 -15.34 -8.55 5.25
CA PHE A 308 -16.17 -9.58 5.87
C PHE A 308 -16.85 -9.10 7.16
N ILE A 309 -16.39 -7.99 7.73
CA ILE A 309 -17.09 -7.30 8.82
C ILE A 309 -18.18 -6.45 8.16
N PRO A 310 -19.47 -6.67 8.48
CA PRO A 310 -20.54 -5.91 7.86
C PRO A 310 -20.43 -4.42 8.22
N ASP A 311 -20.80 -3.59 7.26
CA ASP A 311 -20.81 -2.15 7.41
C ASP A 311 -21.95 -1.72 8.36
N GLY A 312 -21.69 -0.68 9.15
CA GLY A 312 -22.68 -0.11 10.05
C GLY A 312 -22.70 -0.65 11.50
N PRO A 313 -23.73 -0.27 12.27
CA PRO A 313 -23.83 -0.61 13.69
C PRO A 313 -24.08 -2.11 13.93
N PRO A 314 -23.68 -2.64 15.11
CA PRO A 314 -22.93 -1.96 16.16
C PRO A 314 -21.40 -2.03 15.96
N LEU A 315 -20.87 -3.06 15.27
CA LEU A 315 -19.43 -3.36 15.28
C LEU A 315 -18.61 -2.53 14.28
N GLY A 316 -19.03 -2.43 13.03
CA GLY A 316 -18.29 -1.71 11.99
C GLY A 316 -18.18 -0.21 12.28
N ALA A 317 -19.30 0.40 12.67
CA ALA A 317 -19.35 1.81 13.08
C ALA A 317 -18.43 2.10 14.28
N ALA A 318 -18.43 1.24 15.30
CA ALA A 318 -17.57 1.42 16.49
C ALA A 318 -16.07 1.32 16.16
N LEU A 319 -15.68 0.42 15.26
CA LEU A 319 -14.28 0.30 14.81
C LEU A 319 -13.83 1.56 14.07
N VAL A 320 -14.66 2.06 13.16
CA VAL A 320 -14.38 3.29 12.40
C VAL A 320 -14.27 4.48 13.35
N GLU A 321 -15.25 4.68 14.24
CA GLU A 321 -15.25 5.81 15.17
C GLU A 321 -14.00 5.85 16.07
N ARG A 322 -13.52 4.68 16.51
CA ARG A 322 -12.37 4.58 17.41
C ARG A 322 -11.02 4.79 16.72
N PHE A 323 -10.85 4.28 15.51
CA PHE A 323 -9.53 4.25 14.85
C PHE A 323 -9.38 5.26 13.72
N ASP A 324 -10.46 5.74 13.09
CA ASP A 324 -10.37 6.55 11.87
C ASP A 324 -9.59 7.85 12.08
N CYS A 325 -9.81 8.54 13.20
CA CYS A 325 -9.06 9.75 13.55
C CYS A 325 -7.57 9.44 13.74
N PHE A 326 -7.23 8.43 14.53
CA PHE A 326 -5.84 8.05 14.78
C PHE A 326 -5.12 7.64 13.49
N VAL A 327 -5.76 6.81 12.66
CA VAL A 327 -5.21 6.34 11.39
C VAL A 327 -5.02 7.50 10.42
N SER A 328 -6.04 8.33 10.21
CA SER A 328 -6.00 9.43 9.25
C SER A 328 -5.08 10.57 9.68
N VAL A 329 -4.99 10.85 10.98
CA VAL A 329 -4.20 11.96 11.51
C VAL A 329 -2.72 11.62 11.64
N LEU A 330 -2.40 10.39 12.07
CA LEU A 330 -1.04 9.97 12.37
C LEU A 330 -0.50 8.97 11.35
N LEU A 331 -1.17 7.83 11.17
CA LEU A 331 -0.62 6.70 10.41
C LEU A 331 -0.55 6.95 8.89
N MET A 332 -1.54 7.63 8.32
CA MET A 332 -1.58 7.93 6.89
C MET A 332 -0.47 8.88 6.44
N PRO A 333 -0.22 10.01 7.13
CA PRO A 333 0.95 10.83 6.85
C PRO A 333 2.25 10.04 6.94
N ILE A 334 2.42 9.15 7.93
CA ILE A 334 3.62 8.32 8.07
C ILE A 334 3.84 7.44 6.84
N PHE A 335 2.77 6.77 6.37
CA PHE A 335 2.84 5.92 5.19
C PHE A 335 3.23 6.70 3.92
N PHE A 336 2.48 7.74 3.57
CA PHE A 336 2.72 8.48 2.33
C PHE A 336 4.03 9.28 2.36
N THR A 337 4.43 9.77 3.52
CA THR A 337 5.72 10.45 3.69
C THR A 337 6.88 9.46 3.58
N SER A 338 6.75 8.22 4.08
CA SER A 338 7.75 7.16 3.87
C SER A 338 7.94 6.85 2.37
N CYS A 339 6.86 6.83 1.58
CA CYS A 339 6.96 6.70 0.13
C CYS A 339 7.79 7.84 -0.50
N GLY A 340 7.55 9.09 -0.08
CA GLY A 340 8.31 10.26 -0.54
C GLY A 340 9.77 10.25 -0.07
N LEU A 341 10.05 9.75 1.14
CA LEU A 341 11.40 9.70 1.73
C LEU A 341 12.38 8.83 0.92
N LYS A 342 11.86 7.91 0.10
CA LYS A 342 12.62 7.03 -0.79
C LYS A 342 13.01 7.70 -2.11
N VAL A 343 12.43 8.86 -2.42
CA VAL A 343 12.69 9.58 -3.68
C VAL A 343 14.05 10.27 -3.61
N ASP A 344 14.95 9.86 -4.50
CA ASP A 344 16.23 10.52 -4.74
C ASP A 344 16.33 10.97 -6.20
N ILE A 345 16.07 12.25 -6.44
CA ILE A 345 16.15 12.86 -7.78
C ILE A 345 17.61 12.88 -8.29
N PHE A 346 18.59 12.93 -7.39
CA PHE A 346 20.01 13.04 -7.74
C PHE A 346 20.67 11.69 -7.99
N ALA A 347 20.01 10.58 -7.62
CA ALA A 347 20.40 9.23 -8.03
C ALA A 347 20.25 9.02 -9.56
N ILE A 348 19.49 9.88 -10.25
CA ILE A 348 19.27 9.81 -11.68
C ILE A 348 20.54 10.29 -12.43
N LYS A 349 21.40 9.34 -12.83
CA LYS A 349 22.62 9.63 -13.60
C LYS A 349 22.43 9.49 -15.11
N ASN A 350 21.58 8.55 -15.54
CA ASN A 350 21.43 8.17 -16.95
C ASN A 350 20.08 8.60 -17.51
N PHE A 351 20.03 9.72 -18.23
CA PHE A 351 18.80 10.25 -18.84
C PHE A 351 18.15 9.29 -19.86
N LYS A 352 18.94 8.42 -20.51
CA LYS A 352 18.41 7.36 -21.38
C LYS A 352 17.46 6.43 -20.63
N ASN A 353 17.82 6.03 -19.41
CA ASN A 353 17.00 5.14 -18.58
C ASN A 353 15.69 5.81 -18.14
N VAL A 354 15.76 7.11 -17.85
CA VAL A 354 14.58 7.92 -17.55
C VAL A 354 13.63 7.95 -18.74
N GLY A 355 14.16 8.21 -19.94
CA GLY A 355 13.35 8.23 -21.18
C GLY A 355 12.62 6.91 -21.43
N MET A 356 13.28 5.76 -21.19
CA MET A 356 12.68 4.43 -21.33
C MET A 356 11.57 4.19 -20.31
N ILE A 357 11.81 4.49 -19.02
CA ILE A 357 10.80 4.36 -17.96
C ILE A 357 9.62 5.29 -18.25
N GLN A 358 9.88 6.53 -18.63
CA GLN A 358 8.85 7.52 -18.94
C GLN A 358 7.99 7.06 -20.12
N LEU A 359 8.59 6.47 -21.16
CA LEU A 359 7.84 5.94 -22.30
C LEU A 359 6.88 4.81 -21.86
N VAL A 360 7.34 3.89 -21.02
CA VAL A 360 6.50 2.81 -20.46
C VAL A 360 5.37 3.36 -19.58
N VAL A 361 5.65 4.36 -18.74
CA VAL A 361 4.64 5.03 -17.90
C VAL A 361 3.60 5.73 -18.78
N VAL A 362 4.02 6.50 -19.78
CA VAL A 362 3.11 7.19 -20.71
C VAL A 362 2.26 6.18 -21.48
N ALA A 363 2.86 5.09 -21.97
CA ALA A 363 2.13 4.01 -22.63
C ALA A 363 1.08 3.37 -21.69
N ALA A 364 1.43 3.11 -20.43
CA ALA A 364 0.48 2.60 -19.43
C ALA A 364 -0.67 3.59 -19.19
N LEU A 365 -0.38 4.90 -19.11
CA LEU A 365 -1.41 5.93 -18.93
C LEU A 365 -2.37 5.98 -20.13
N PHE A 366 -1.85 5.98 -21.36
CA PHE A 366 -2.68 5.91 -22.57
C PHE A 366 -3.51 4.62 -22.59
N GLY A 367 -2.91 3.49 -22.23
CA GLY A 367 -3.62 2.22 -22.13
C GLY A 367 -4.75 2.24 -21.11
N LYS A 368 -4.57 2.91 -19.96
CA LYS A 368 -5.61 3.11 -18.95
C LYS A 368 -6.76 3.95 -19.49
N MET A 369 -6.47 5.04 -20.19
CA MET A 369 -7.49 5.88 -20.82
C MET A 369 -8.28 5.09 -21.85
N ILE A 370 -7.61 4.34 -22.73
CA ILE A 370 -8.27 3.50 -23.74
C ILE A 370 -9.11 2.40 -23.06
N GLY A 371 -8.53 1.66 -22.11
CA GLY A 371 -9.19 0.54 -21.44
C GLY A 371 -10.43 0.95 -20.64
N THR A 372 -10.47 2.17 -20.10
CA THR A 372 -11.60 2.68 -19.32
C THR A 372 -12.64 3.42 -20.15
N MET A 373 -12.25 4.12 -21.22
CA MET A 373 -13.18 4.86 -22.09
C MET A 373 -13.83 3.99 -23.17
N LEU A 374 -13.15 2.94 -23.65
CA LEU A 374 -13.66 2.07 -24.71
C LEU A 374 -14.97 1.32 -24.34
N PRO A 375 -15.10 0.68 -23.14
CA PRO A 375 -16.33 -0.02 -22.78
C PRO A 375 -17.56 0.90 -22.70
N PRO A 376 -17.51 2.10 -22.07
CA PRO A 376 -18.63 3.04 -22.07
C PRO A 376 -19.06 3.49 -23.46
N ILE A 377 -18.12 3.70 -24.38
CA ILE A 377 -18.42 4.12 -25.76
C ILE A 377 -19.11 2.99 -26.52
N LEU A 378 -18.56 1.78 -26.47
CA LEU A 378 -19.10 0.59 -27.14
C LEU A 378 -20.47 0.16 -26.57
N CYS A 379 -20.66 0.29 -25.25
CA CYS A 379 -21.92 -0.01 -24.59
C CYS A 379 -22.98 1.13 -24.69
N ARG A 380 -22.77 2.17 -25.51
CA ARG A 380 -23.65 3.34 -25.66
C ARG A 380 -23.96 4.09 -24.34
N MET A 381 -23.03 4.05 -23.37
CA MET A 381 -23.20 4.74 -22.08
C MET A 381 -23.18 6.28 -22.22
N CYS A 382 -22.60 6.82 -23.31
CA CYS A 382 -22.41 8.25 -23.49
C CYS A 382 -23.73 9.07 -23.58
N ARG A 383 -24.84 8.46 -24.02
CA ARG A 383 -26.13 9.17 -24.12
C ARG A 383 -26.85 9.35 -22.77
N GLU A 384 -26.80 8.35 -21.88
CA GLU A 384 -27.37 8.47 -20.53
C GLU A 384 -26.48 9.29 -19.58
N PHE A 385 -25.16 9.23 -19.76
CA PHE A 385 -24.20 9.93 -18.92
C PHE A 385 -24.23 11.45 -19.11
N ASN A 386 -24.28 11.93 -20.35
CA ASN A 386 -24.27 13.36 -20.64
C ASN A 386 -25.55 14.04 -20.11
N GLN A 387 -26.69 13.33 -20.18
CA GLN A 387 -27.98 13.84 -19.72
C GLN A 387 -28.07 13.89 -18.18
N LYS A 388 -27.44 12.95 -17.46
CA LYS A 388 -27.38 12.91 -15.99
C LYS A 388 -26.31 13.85 -15.39
N PHE A 389 -25.19 14.04 -16.07
CA PHE A 389 -24.13 14.96 -15.61
C PHE A 389 -24.61 16.43 -15.64
N LEU A 390 -25.31 16.81 -16.72
CA LEU A 390 -25.97 18.12 -16.86
C LEU A 390 -27.10 18.36 -15.83
N THR A 391 -27.70 17.31 -15.27
CA THR A 391 -28.71 17.44 -14.19
C THR A 391 -28.07 17.56 -12.81
N CYS A 392 -26.95 16.87 -12.54
CA CYS A 392 -26.20 17.05 -11.30
C CYS A 392 -25.53 18.43 -11.18
N GLU A 393 -25.01 18.99 -12.27
CA GLU A 393 -24.44 20.35 -12.27
C GLU A 393 -25.51 21.42 -11.96
N LYS A 394 -26.77 21.16 -12.33
CA LYS A 394 -27.92 22.03 -11.99
C LYS A 394 -28.42 21.88 -10.56
N GLN A 395 -28.03 20.85 -9.82
CA GLN A 395 -28.43 20.66 -8.40
C GLN A 395 -27.35 21.10 -7.40
N ASN A 396 -26.13 21.37 -7.88
CA ASN A 396 -25.01 21.88 -7.06
C ASN A 396 -24.73 23.39 -7.27
N LYS A 397 -25.61 24.07 -8.01
CA LYS A 397 -25.79 25.53 -7.96
C LYS A 397 -27.10 25.80 -7.24
#